data_AF-A0A6G6WW08-F1
#
_entry.id   AF-A0A6G6WW08-F1
#
_cell.length_a   1.000
_cell.length_b   1.000
_cell.length_c   1.000
_cell.angle_alpha   90.00
_cell.angle_beta   90.00
_cell.angle_gamma   90.00
#
_symmetry.space_group_name_H-M   'P 1'
#
loop_
_entity.id
_entity.type
_entity.pdbx_description
1 polymer ?
#
loop_
_entity_poly.entity_id
_entity_poly.type
_entity_poly.pdbx_seq_one_letter_code
_entity_poly.pdbx_strand_id
1 'polypeptide(L)'
;MFVHGLGGDAYGTWRYDKTDGAFWPRGLAEEIPGLGVYSLQYAASASRLRGTVMHLQDRSINVFERLILGPGLKTGPIAFACYSLGGLVAKQLLRHAHDKSQSRDEVLQFLDRVTKVVFLATPHMGSGIASLTDRSACPESMVSGLVS
;
A
#
# COMPACT_ATOMS: atom_id res chain seq x y z
N MET A 1 2.45 6.96 -7.02
CA MET A 1 2.84 5.89 -6.08
C MET A 1 1.61 5.08 -5.70
N PHE A 2 1.56 3.81 -6.09
CA PHE A 2 0.48 2.88 -5.77
C PHE A 2 0.89 1.98 -4.61
N VAL A 3 0.08 1.90 -3.55
CA VAL A 3 0.39 1.16 -2.32
C VAL A 3 -0.71 0.14 -2.03
N HIS A 4 -0.40 -1.15 -2.18
CA HIS A 4 -1.38 -2.23 -2.05
C HIS A 4 -1.81 -2.50 -0.59
N GLY A 5 -2.82 -3.34 -0.40
CA GLY A 5 -3.31 -3.76 0.92
C GLY A 5 -2.72 -5.09 1.40
N LEU A 6 -3.29 -5.61 2.50
CA LEU A 6 -2.98 -6.96 3.00
C LEU A 6 -3.40 -8.02 1.97
N GLY A 7 -2.58 -9.07 1.81
CA GLY A 7 -2.83 -10.17 0.88
C GLY A 7 -2.59 -9.82 -0.60
N GLY A 8 -2.36 -8.54 -0.91
CA GLY A 8 -2.05 -8.08 -2.26
C GLY A 8 -0.55 -8.00 -2.55
N ASP A 9 -0.26 -7.63 -3.79
CA ASP A 9 1.08 -7.34 -4.31
C ASP A 9 1.06 -6.09 -5.21
N ALA A 10 2.24 -5.62 -5.60
CA ALA A 10 2.43 -4.40 -6.38
C ALA A 10 1.73 -4.42 -7.75
N TYR A 11 1.48 -5.58 -8.34
CA TYR A 11 0.79 -5.66 -9.63
C TYR A 11 -0.64 -6.15 -9.47
N GLY A 12 -0.86 -7.28 -8.81
CA GLY A 12 -2.16 -7.93 -8.70
C GLY A 12 -3.26 -7.04 -8.10
N THR A 13 -2.91 -6.18 -7.14
CA THR A 13 -3.88 -5.27 -6.50
C THR A 13 -4.47 -4.24 -7.46
N TRP A 14 -3.72 -3.88 -8.50
CA TRP A 14 -4.10 -2.83 -9.45
C TRP A 14 -4.39 -3.40 -10.83
N ARG A 15 -4.78 -4.68 -10.89
CA ARG A 15 -5.24 -5.32 -12.12
C ARG A 15 -6.70 -5.66 -12.03
N TYR A 16 -7.43 -5.51 -13.14
CA TYR A 16 -8.81 -5.98 -13.23
C TYR A 16 -8.91 -7.46 -13.64
N ASP A 17 -7.86 -8.03 -14.25
CA ASP A 17 -7.74 -9.46 -14.57
C ASP A 17 -6.26 -9.92 -14.60
N LYS A 18 -5.98 -11.14 -15.09
CA LYS A 18 -4.62 -11.74 -15.12
C LYS A 18 -3.84 -11.49 -16.42
N THR A 19 -4.40 -10.80 -17.40
CA THR A 19 -3.80 -10.51 -18.71
C THR A 19 -2.83 -9.34 -18.65
N ASP A 20 -1.81 -9.32 -19.52
CA ASP A 20 -0.72 -8.32 -19.47
C ASP A 20 -1.17 -6.84 -19.65
N GLY A 21 -2.35 -6.60 -20.21
CA GLY A 21 -2.96 -5.26 -20.29
C GLY A 21 -3.72 -4.83 -19.03
N ALA A 22 -3.90 -5.72 -18.06
CA ALA A 22 -4.86 -5.47 -16.98
C ALA A 22 -4.40 -4.49 -15.91
N PHE A 23 -3.09 -4.20 -15.87
CA PHE A 23 -2.50 -3.29 -14.88
C PHE A 23 -2.79 -1.86 -15.32
N TRP A 24 -3.97 -1.37 -14.93
CA TRP A 24 -4.48 -0.07 -15.34
C TRP A 24 -3.57 1.12 -15.01
N PRO A 25 -2.70 1.10 -13.97
CA PRO A 25 -1.77 2.21 -13.78
C PRO A 25 -0.77 2.38 -14.92
N ARG A 26 -0.48 1.33 -15.71
CA ARG A 26 0.34 1.47 -16.93
C ARG A 26 -0.35 2.37 -17.95
N GLY A 27 -1.66 2.16 -18.18
CA GLY A 27 -2.43 2.99 -19.11
C GLY A 27 -2.38 4.46 -18.73
N LEU A 28 -2.39 4.79 -17.43
CA LEU A 28 -2.24 6.16 -16.96
C LEU A 28 -0.89 6.78 -17.36
N ALA A 29 0.19 6.01 -17.35
CA ALA A 29 1.51 6.48 -17.79
C ALA A 29 1.60 6.67 -19.31
N GLU A 30 0.84 5.86 -20.06
CA GLU A 30 0.76 5.95 -21.53
C GLU A 30 -0.08 7.16 -21.97
N GLU A 31 -1.12 7.51 -21.21
CA GLU A 31 -2.01 8.64 -21.51
C GLU A 31 -1.45 10.01 -21.07
N ILE A 32 -0.60 10.04 -20.04
CA ILE A 32 -0.08 11.28 -19.44
C ILE A 32 1.44 11.38 -19.66
N PRO A 33 1.91 12.17 -20.64
CA PRO A 33 3.33 12.34 -20.90
C PRO A 33 4.10 12.84 -19.67
N GLY A 34 5.22 12.16 -19.36
CA GLY A 34 6.07 12.49 -18.22
C GLY A 34 5.57 11.97 -16.87
N LEU A 35 4.45 11.22 -16.83
CA LEU A 35 3.99 10.60 -15.60
C LEU A 35 4.80 9.33 -15.26
N GLY A 36 5.54 9.39 -14.17
CA GLY A 36 6.15 8.20 -13.57
C GLY A 36 5.14 7.41 -12.74
N VAL A 37 4.87 6.16 -13.14
CA VAL A 37 4.03 5.23 -12.38
C VAL A 37 4.90 4.23 -11.63
N TYR A 38 4.70 4.19 -10.32
CA TYR A 38 5.42 3.31 -9.40
C TYR A 38 4.40 2.57 -8.56
N SER A 39 4.60 1.26 -8.40
CA SER A 39 3.83 0.43 -7.48
C SER A 39 4.73 -0.20 -6.43
N LEU A 40 4.32 -0.11 -5.18
CA LEU A 40 5.14 -0.43 -4.03
C LEU A 40 5.04 -1.90 -3.68
N GLN A 41 6.12 -2.66 -3.88
CA GLN A 41 6.18 -4.05 -3.42
C GLN A 41 6.67 -4.11 -1.98
N TYR A 42 5.86 -4.73 -1.12
CA TYR A 42 6.28 -5.11 0.23
C TYR A 42 5.56 -6.38 0.68
N ALA A 43 6.14 -7.07 1.66
CA ALA A 43 5.56 -8.32 2.15
C ALA A 43 4.30 -8.04 2.97
N ALA A 44 3.12 -8.27 2.37
CA ALA A 44 1.80 -8.01 2.96
C ALA A 44 1.03 -9.29 3.32
N SER A 45 1.70 -10.35 3.81
CA SER A 45 1.01 -11.62 4.08
C SER A 45 0.08 -11.56 5.30
N ALA A 46 -1.15 -12.04 5.14
CA ALA A 46 -2.18 -12.06 6.19
C ALA A 46 -1.77 -12.92 7.42
N SER A 47 -1.07 -14.04 7.19
CA SER A 47 -0.55 -14.90 8.26
C SER A 47 0.47 -14.21 9.17
N ARG A 48 1.16 -13.17 8.67
CA ARG A 48 2.14 -12.39 9.44
C ARG A 48 1.52 -11.18 10.14
N LEU A 49 0.24 -10.88 9.90
CA LEU A 49 -0.49 -9.83 10.61
C LEU A 49 -0.87 -10.27 12.03
N ARG A 50 -0.98 -11.58 12.30
CA ARG A 50 -1.21 -12.15 13.65
C ARG A 50 -0.13 -11.76 14.67
N GLY A 51 1.01 -11.21 14.23
CA GLY A 51 2.16 -10.85 15.05
C GLY A 51 2.46 -9.35 15.22
N THR A 52 1.48 -8.44 15.08
CA THR A 52 1.52 -6.98 15.38
C THR A 52 1.77 -6.00 14.22
N VAL A 53 1.21 -4.79 14.42
CA VAL A 53 1.42 -3.53 13.66
C VAL A 53 2.91 -3.15 13.54
N MET A 54 3.73 -3.59 14.49
CA MET A 54 5.17 -3.32 14.57
C MET A 54 5.93 -3.90 13.35
N HIS A 55 5.57 -5.10 12.91
CA HIS A 55 6.20 -5.70 11.72
C HIS A 55 5.86 -5.02 10.40
N LEU A 56 4.73 -4.32 10.34
CA LEU A 56 4.33 -3.54 9.17
C LEU A 56 5.15 -2.24 9.10
N GLN A 57 5.43 -1.62 10.25
CA GLN A 57 6.18 -0.38 10.39
C GLN A 57 7.65 -0.56 9.94
N ASP A 58 8.38 -1.55 10.47
CA ASP A 58 9.78 -1.76 10.11
C ASP A 58 10.00 -2.08 8.63
N ARG A 59 9.04 -2.79 8.02
CA ARG A 59 9.10 -3.11 6.58
C ARG A 59 8.83 -1.90 5.72
N SER A 60 7.88 -1.05 6.11
CA SER A 60 7.58 0.19 5.39
C SER A 60 8.80 1.12 5.34
N ILE A 61 9.60 1.15 6.41
CA ILE A 61 10.82 1.95 6.53
C ILE A 61 11.93 1.44 5.60
N ASN A 62 12.19 0.12 5.57
CA ASN A 62 13.22 -0.43 4.69
C ASN A 62 12.90 -0.24 3.20
N VAL A 63 11.62 -0.29 2.84
CA VAL A 63 11.16 -0.02 1.48
C VAL A 63 11.24 1.49 1.18
N PHE A 64 10.94 2.34 2.15
CA PHE A 64 11.06 3.80 2.05
C PHE A 64 12.49 4.24 1.70
N GLU A 65 13.51 3.76 2.42
CA GLU A 65 14.91 4.15 2.16
C GLU A 65 15.34 3.81 0.72
N ARG A 66 14.85 2.70 0.17
CA ARG A 66 15.12 2.32 -1.23
C ARG A 66 14.36 3.20 -2.22
N LEU A 67 13.14 3.62 -1.87
CA LEU A 67 12.32 4.48 -2.71
C LEU A 67 12.90 5.88 -2.84
N ILE A 68 13.29 6.53 -1.73
CA ILE A 68 13.76 7.92 -1.78
C ILE A 68 15.08 8.06 -2.55
N LEU A 69 15.92 7.01 -2.53
CA LEU A 69 17.18 6.96 -3.26
C LEU A 69 17.00 6.58 -4.73
N GLY A 70 15.80 6.10 -5.11
CA GLY A 70 15.49 5.70 -6.46
C GLY A 70 15.54 6.89 -7.43
N PRO A 71 16.23 6.76 -8.59
CA PRO A 71 16.39 7.87 -9.54
C PRO A 71 15.04 8.37 -10.08
N GLY A 72 14.04 7.49 -10.17
CA GLY A 72 12.71 7.81 -10.67
C GLY A 72 11.86 8.73 -9.77
N LEU A 73 12.21 8.84 -8.49
CA LEU A 73 11.49 9.69 -7.54
C LEU A 73 12.25 10.97 -7.21
N LYS A 74 13.30 11.34 -7.96
CA LYS A 74 14.10 12.56 -7.67
C LYS A 74 13.45 13.86 -8.12
N THR A 75 12.55 13.82 -9.08
CA THR A 75 11.95 15.02 -9.69
C THR A 75 10.44 14.92 -9.76
N GLY A 76 9.78 16.08 -9.84
CA GLY A 76 8.33 16.18 -10.05
C GLY A 76 7.47 15.94 -8.80
N PRO A 77 6.19 16.33 -8.86
CA PRO A 77 5.24 16.13 -7.77
C PRO A 77 4.89 14.65 -7.60
N ILE A 78 4.71 14.23 -6.35
CA ILE A 78 4.42 12.87 -5.95
C ILE A 78 2.98 12.81 -5.42
N ALA A 79 2.22 11.85 -5.95
CA ALA A 79 0.89 11.50 -5.46
C ALA A 79 0.84 10.02 -5.04
N PHE A 80 0.15 9.75 -3.93
CA PHE A 80 -0.09 8.41 -3.43
C PHE A 80 -1.54 7.97 -3.67
N ALA A 81 -1.70 6.73 -4.13
CA ALA A 81 -2.96 6.00 -4.16
C ALA A 81 -2.80 4.76 -3.29
N CYS A 82 -3.54 4.69 -2.19
CA CYS A 82 -3.34 3.68 -1.15
C CYS A 82 -4.60 2.86 -0.95
N TYR A 83 -4.49 1.53 -1.03
CA TYR A 83 -5.62 0.62 -0.83
C TYR A 83 -5.55 -0.07 0.53
N SER A 84 -6.67 -0.06 1.27
CA SER A 84 -6.86 -0.77 2.53
C SER A 84 -5.70 -0.49 3.51
N LEU A 85 -5.02 -1.53 4.00
CA LEU A 85 -3.87 -1.45 4.89
C LEU A 85 -2.69 -0.64 4.31
N GLY A 86 -2.58 -0.51 2.98
CA GLY A 86 -1.57 0.31 2.32
C GLY A 86 -1.64 1.79 2.69
N GLY A 87 -2.81 2.28 3.08
CA GLY A 87 -2.94 3.64 3.60
C GLY A 87 -2.26 3.84 4.95
N LEU A 88 -2.26 2.82 5.82
CA LEU A 88 -1.49 2.87 7.06
C LEU A 88 0.01 2.81 6.79
N VAL A 89 0.44 2.01 5.81
CA VAL A 89 1.84 1.96 5.36
C VAL A 89 2.30 3.32 4.86
N ALA A 90 1.52 3.99 4.00
CA ALA A 90 1.85 5.33 3.51
C ALA A 90 1.92 6.37 4.63
N LYS A 91 1.00 6.33 5.60
CA LYS A 91 1.05 7.22 6.78
C LYS A 91 2.31 7.02 7.62
N GLN A 92 2.69 5.77 7.90
CA GLN A 92 3.89 5.46 8.68
C GLN A 92 5.16 5.88 7.94
N LEU A 93 5.20 5.65 6.62
CA LEU A 93 6.28 6.07 5.74
C LEU A 93 6.47 7.60 5.77
N LEU A 94 5.39 8.36 5.57
CA LEU A 94 5.45 9.83 5.57
C LEU A 94 5.81 10.39 6.95
N ARG A 95 5.35 9.75 8.03
CA ARG A 95 5.76 10.11 9.39
C ARG A 95 7.24 9.87 9.61
N HIS A 96 7.75 8.70 9.22
CA HIS A 96 9.18 8.40 9.34
C HIS A 96 10.04 9.35 8.51
N ALA A 97 9.60 9.67 7.29
CA ALA A 97 10.23 10.67 6.44
C ALA A 97 10.29 12.03 7.15
N HIS A 98 9.18 12.48 7.76
CA HIS A 98 9.13 13.73 8.50
C HIS A 98 10.15 13.74 9.65
N ASP A 99 10.22 12.68 10.44
CA ASP A 99 11.18 12.56 11.54
C ASP A 99 12.65 12.61 11.07
N LYS A 100 12.93 12.12 9.85
CA LYS A 100 14.27 12.15 9.24
C LYS A 100 14.62 13.43 8.50
N SER A 101 13.61 14.21 8.09
CA SER A 101 13.78 15.39 7.23
C SER A 101 14.70 16.48 7.82
N GLN A 102 14.79 16.57 9.15
CA GLN A 102 15.64 17.57 9.81
C GLN A 102 17.15 17.32 9.64
N SER A 103 17.55 16.10 9.29
CA SER A 103 18.97 15.72 9.15
C SER A 103 19.33 15.24 7.75
N ARG A 104 18.36 15.23 6.82
CA ARG A 104 18.50 14.66 5.47
C ARG A 104 17.72 15.49 4.45
N ASP A 105 18.43 16.35 3.73
CA ASP A 105 17.85 17.26 2.74
C ASP A 105 17.09 16.51 1.63
N GLU A 106 17.57 15.33 1.22
CA GLU A 106 16.90 14.52 0.20
C GLU A 106 15.54 14.00 0.67
N VAL A 107 15.38 13.78 1.97
CA VAL A 107 14.10 13.36 2.57
C VAL A 107 13.15 14.55 2.66
N LEU A 108 13.66 15.72 3.02
CA LEU A 108 12.86 16.96 3.03
C LEU A 108 12.35 17.29 1.62
N GLN A 109 13.22 17.25 0.61
CA GLN A 109 12.83 17.44 -0.80
C GLN A 109 11.82 16.40 -1.29
N PHE A 110 11.90 15.16 -0.79
CA PHE A 110 10.89 14.15 -1.09
C PHE A 110 9.54 14.57 -0.50
N LEU A 111 9.49 14.96 0.78
CA LEU A 111 8.26 15.37 1.47
C LEU A 111 7.61 16.59 0.81
N ASP A 112 8.38 17.61 0.48
CA ASP A 112 7.87 18.84 -0.16
C ASP A 112 7.21 18.57 -1.52
N ARG A 113 7.59 17.47 -2.17
CA ARG A 113 6.98 17.04 -3.43
C ARG A 113 5.77 16.13 -3.24
N VAL A 114 5.50 15.62 -2.05
CA VAL A 114 4.28 14.86 -1.78
C VAL A 114 3.09 15.82 -1.72
N THR A 115 2.39 15.97 -2.84
CA THR A 115 1.29 16.93 -2.99
C THR A 115 -0.07 16.34 -2.69
N LYS A 116 -0.24 15.02 -2.85
CA LYS A 116 -1.54 14.34 -2.74
C LYS A 116 -1.41 12.94 -2.15
N VAL A 117 -2.37 12.56 -1.30
CA VAL A 117 -2.52 11.20 -0.80
C VAL A 117 -4.01 10.83 -0.85
N VAL A 118 -4.33 9.78 -1.59
CA VAL A 118 -5.69 9.25 -1.75
C VAL A 118 -5.79 7.90 -1.05
N PHE A 119 -6.81 7.76 -0.21
CA PHE A 119 -7.07 6.55 0.56
C PHE A 119 -8.32 5.83 0.04
N LEU A 120 -8.17 4.56 -0.29
CA LEU A 120 -9.21 3.70 -0.84
C LEU A 120 -9.49 2.59 0.18
N ALA A 121 -10.66 2.59 0.82
CA ALA A 121 -11.02 1.61 1.85
C ALA A 121 -10.00 1.48 3.01
N THR A 122 -9.24 2.54 3.31
CA THR A 122 -8.29 2.55 4.42
C THR A 122 -9.01 2.80 5.73
N PRO A 123 -8.88 1.92 6.73
CA PRO A 123 -9.41 2.17 8.06
C PRO A 123 -8.47 3.12 8.79
N HIS A 124 -8.90 4.37 8.92
CA HIS A 124 -8.10 5.44 9.49
C HIS A 124 -8.04 5.42 11.02
N MET A 125 -9.00 4.77 11.68
CA MET A 125 -9.05 4.60 13.13
C MET A 125 -8.61 3.18 13.48
N GLY A 126 -7.47 3.08 14.15
CA GLY A 126 -6.90 1.81 14.60
C GLY A 126 -7.79 1.16 15.65
N SER A 127 -8.61 0.19 15.23
CA SER A 127 -9.21 -0.88 16.06
C SER A 127 -10.16 -1.80 15.27
N GLY A 128 -10.67 -1.36 14.10
CA GLY A 128 -11.65 -2.15 13.33
C GLY A 128 -11.10 -3.30 12.47
N ILE A 129 -9.85 -3.24 11.99
CA ILE A 129 -9.31 -4.31 11.10
C ILE A 129 -9.18 -5.64 11.85
N ALA A 130 -8.78 -5.63 13.12
CA ALA A 130 -8.60 -6.88 13.88
C ALA A 130 -9.93 -7.65 14.02
N SER A 131 -11.05 -6.94 14.08
CA SER A 131 -12.40 -7.51 14.21
C SER A 131 -12.94 -8.11 12.90
N LEU A 132 -12.53 -7.63 11.73
CA LEU A 132 -13.03 -8.16 10.45
C LEU A 132 -12.42 -9.53 10.10
N THR A 133 -11.21 -9.81 10.54
CA THR A 133 -10.58 -11.14 10.43
C THR A 133 -11.08 -12.15 11.46
N ASP A 134 -11.83 -11.73 12.48
CA ASP A 134 -12.40 -12.62 13.50
C ASP A 134 -13.79 -13.16 13.12
N ARG A 135 -14.41 -12.59 12.07
CA ARG A 135 -15.73 -13.05 11.58
C ARG A 135 -15.70 -14.00 10.39
N SER A 136 -14.52 -14.36 9.87
CA SER A 136 -14.38 -15.34 8.79
C SER A 136 -14.00 -16.75 9.25
N ALA A 137 -14.00 -17.02 10.56
CA ALA A 137 -13.94 -18.37 11.10
C ALA A 137 -15.37 -18.88 11.38
N CYS A 138 -16.18 -19.03 10.33
CA CYS A 138 -17.33 -19.93 10.40
C CYS A 138 -16.79 -21.35 10.20
N PRO A 139 -16.88 -22.25 11.20
CA PRO A 139 -16.52 -23.64 11.01
C PRO A 139 -17.51 -24.27 10.02
N GLU A 140 -17.01 -24.88 8.95
CA GLU A 140 -17.73 -25.93 8.25
C GLU A 140 -17.96 -27.08 9.25
N SER A 141 -19.22 -27.26 9.66
CA SER A 141 -19.71 -28.56 10.08
C SER A 141 -21.17 -28.69 9.66
N MET A 142 -21.41 -29.56 8.68
CA MET A 142 -22.57 -30.44 8.49
C MET A 142 -23.90 -30.02 9.16
N VAL A 143 -24.99 -29.93 8.38
CA VAL A 143 -26.14 -30.86 8.46
C VAL A 143 -27.00 -30.70 7.17
N SER A 144 -27.12 -31.82 6.46
CA SER A 144 -28.31 -32.38 5.77
C SER A 144 -29.52 -31.49 5.44
N GLY A 145 -30.03 -31.59 4.20
CA GLY A 145 -31.42 -31.24 3.89
C GLY A 145 -31.71 -31.03 2.40
N LEU A 146 -32.17 -32.09 1.72
CA LEU A 146 -32.82 -32.06 0.39
C LEU A 146 -34.22 -31.44 0.46
N VAL A 147 -34.85 -31.28 -0.72
CA VAL A 147 -36.29 -31.03 -1.05
C VAL A 147 -36.57 -29.57 -1.42
N SER A 148 -37.12 -29.20 -2.59
CA SER A 148 -37.69 -29.95 -3.74
C SER A 148 -37.45 -29.20 -5.05
#